data_AF-A0A088MXJ4-F1
#
_entry.id   AF-A0A088MXJ4-F1
#
_cell.length_a   1.000
_cell.length_b   1.000
_cell.length_c   1.000
_cell.angle_alpha   90.00
_cell.angle_beta   90.00
_cell.angle_gamma   90.00
#
_symmetry.space_group_name_H-M   'P 1'
#
loop_
_entity.id
_entity.type
_entity.pdbx_description
1 polymer ?
#
loop_
_entity_poly.entity_id
_entity_poly.type
_entity_poly.pdbx_seq_one_letter_code
_entity_poly.pdbx_strand_id
1 'polypeptide(L)'
;MTLYQFSGLLGFYLLSLLFILLFIYREFHLVRFNFNIVFSTLYLIIFYLGFPFTWVLVFCYGVKVMPVEYLLDALLASTVFYEIYYISYKISFFRPPSPKFVRLSWLSVNHTEIRLLYLLLLLISLGTLIVFFIHNGFLLFRLHAYSQIFSSEVSDVVLKRFFYFFILAQLLTYFLNPTRRNWLWFLVSTIVFGIFTYMVMGGTRANIIVAFTLFLLIGLQRCWINRWILVLAGLIAVTAMFLLALKRYSLNINGTEAFYTFLYLTRDTFSPWENLALLLQNYQHIDFQGFTPIVRDFYVFIPKWLWPEKPSLVLNTANYFTWQILNNYSGLAISPTLIGSLVVMGGVSFIPLGAIVVGFIVKGFDIVYKYGKLAGNRYHASLLQTFCFGTVFHMIVLAREGLDAFFSRLVFFCLIFGICLFMAKLLFLLFQLANMLRLSTRWLQH
;
A
#
# COMPACT_ATOMS: atom_id res chain seq x y z
N MET A 1 33.64 2.62 6.65
CA MET A 1 33.51 1.17 6.42
C MET A 1 34.85 0.63 5.99
N THR A 2 35.41 -0.35 6.70
CA THR A 2 36.60 -1.07 6.19
C THR A 2 36.19 -2.09 5.13
N LEU A 3 37.12 -2.51 4.27
CA LEU A 3 36.84 -3.48 3.20
C LEU A 3 36.40 -4.85 3.76
N TYR A 4 36.94 -5.26 4.90
CA TYR A 4 36.54 -6.48 5.62
C TYR A 4 35.13 -6.41 6.21
N GLN A 5 34.76 -5.28 6.80
CA GLN A 5 33.41 -5.06 7.30
C GLN A 5 32.38 -5.10 6.17
N PHE A 6 32.74 -4.52 5.02
CA PHE A 6 31.92 -4.55 3.83
C PHE A 6 31.76 -5.97 3.27
N SER A 7 32.85 -6.74 3.15
CA SER A 7 32.77 -8.11 2.61
C SER A 7 31.90 -9.03 3.47
N GLY A 8 31.99 -8.91 4.80
CA GLY A 8 31.10 -9.64 5.72
C GLY A 8 29.63 -9.29 5.52
N LEU A 9 29.32 -7.99 5.44
CA LEU A 9 27.94 -7.52 5.27
C LEU A 9 27.38 -7.86 3.88
N LEU A 10 28.20 -7.79 2.83
CA LEU A 10 27.84 -8.24 1.48
C LEU A 10 27.60 -9.75 1.43
N GLY A 11 28.43 -10.56 2.11
CA GLY A 11 28.23 -12.00 2.22
C GLY A 11 26.88 -12.34 2.85
N PHE A 12 26.56 -11.69 3.98
CA PHE A 12 25.27 -11.89 4.65
C PHE A 12 24.09 -11.41 3.78
N TYR A 13 24.23 -10.25 3.13
CA TYR A 13 23.24 -9.74 2.19
C TYR A 13 22.96 -10.72 1.05
N LEU A 14 23.98 -11.29 0.42
CA LEU A 14 23.81 -12.22 -0.70
C LEU A 14 23.12 -13.52 -0.27
N LEU A 15 23.49 -14.06 0.90
CA LEU A 15 22.88 -15.26 1.46
C LEU A 15 21.39 -15.04 1.76
N SER A 16 21.06 -13.97 2.47
CA SER A 16 19.68 -13.61 2.81
C SER A 16 18.85 -13.25 1.58
N LEU A 17 19.41 -12.53 0.61
CA LEU A 17 18.76 -12.23 -0.67
C LEU A 17 18.44 -13.51 -1.43
N LEU A 18 19.40 -14.42 -1.56
CA LEU A 18 19.22 -15.71 -2.25
C LEU A 18 18.15 -16.56 -1.55
N PHE A 19 18.17 -16.61 -0.22
CA PHE A 19 17.15 -17.28 0.57
C PHE A 19 15.73 -16.78 0.26
N ILE A 20 15.50 -15.46 0.32
CA ILE A 20 14.19 -14.85 0.02
C ILE A 20 13.79 -15.10 -1.44
N LEU A 21 14.71 -14.89 -2.39
CA LEU A 21 14.45 -15.09 -3.81
C LEU A 21 14.06 -16.54 -4.13
N LEU A 22 14.70 -17.53 -3.50
CA LEU A 22 14.34 -18.94 -3.68
C LEU A 22 12.91 -19.23 -3.23
N PHE A 23 12.45 -18.66 -2.11
CA PHE A 23 11.05 -18.82 -1.70
C PHE A 23 10.09 -18.14 -2.65
N ILE A 24 10.38 -16.90 -3.08
CA ILE A 24 9.54 -16.19 -4.05
C ILE A 24 9.45 -16.99 -5.34
N TYR A 25 10.58 -17.50 -5.84
CA TYR A 25 10.63 -18.31 -7.05
C TYR A 25 9.80 -19.59 -6.91
N ARG A 26 9.93 -20.32 -5.80
CA ARG A 26 9.16 -21.54 -5.53
C ARG A 26 7.65 -21.25 -5.47
N GLU A 27 7.23 -20.21 -4.75
CA GLU A 27 5.81 -19.85 -4.67
C GLU A 27 5.26 -19.39 -6.03
N PHE A 28 6.04 -18.61 -6.79
CA PHE A 28 5.64 -18.12 -8.10
C PHE A 28 5.46 -19.25 -9.12
N HIS A 29 6.28 -20.30 -9.03
CA HIS A 29 6.12 -21.50 -9.84
C HIS A 29 4.85 -22.29 -9.50
N LEU A 30 4.40 -22.28 -8.24
CA LEU A 30 3.17 -22.93 -7.82
C LEU A 30 1.93 -22.12 -8.19
N VAL A 31 1.95 -20.81 -7.95
CA VAL A 31 0.82 -19.91 -8.18
C VAL A 31 1.33 -18.57 -8.71
N ARG A 32 0.92 -18.18 -9.93
CA ARG A 32 1.40 -16.93 -10.57
C ARG A 32 1.04 -15.64 -9.83
N PHE A 33 -0.06 -15.64 -9.08
CA PHE A 33 -0.49 -14.49 -8.28
C PHE A 33 -1.03 -14.95 -6.92
N ASN A 34 -0.42 -14.42 -5.87
CA ASN A 34 -0.78 -14.63 -4.49
C ASN A 34 -0.36 -13.40 -3.68
N PHE A 35 -1.08 -13.04 -2.61
CA PHE A 35 -0.71 -11.91 -1.76
C PHE A 35 0.64 -12.15 -1.08
N ASN A 36 0.98 -13.41 -0.78
CA ASN A 36 2.32 -13.76 -0.30
C ASN A 36 3.42 -13.32 -1.28
N ILE A 37 3.26 -13.56 -2.58
CA ILE A 37 4.26 -13.16 -3.59
C ILE A 37 4.37 -11.64 -3.68
N VAL A 38 3.22 -10.94 -3.63
CA VAL A 38 3.20 -9.47 -3.63
C VAL A 38 3.91 -8.93 -2.39
N PHE A 39 3.57 -9.43 -1.21
CA PHE A 39 4.20 -9.02 0.04
C PHE A 39 5.70 -9.31 0.05
N SER A 40 6.12 -10.53 -0.29
CA SER A 40 7.54 -10.90 -0.34
C SER A 40 8.34 -10.07 -1.34
N THR A 41 7.74 -9.72 -2.49
CA THR A 41 8.38 -8.85 -3.48
C THR A 41 8.53 -7.42 -2.96
N LEU A 42 7.48 -6.87 -2.33
CA LEU A 42 7.53 -5.56 -1.69
C LEU A 42 8.55 -5.53 -0.55
N TYR A 43 8.59 -6.59 0.25
CA TYR A 43 9.53 -6.77 1.34
C TYR A 43 10.98 -6.74 0.84
N LEU A 44 11.28 -7.49 -0.23
CA LEU A 44 12.59 -7.47 -0.87
C LEU A 44 12.94 -6.06 -1.38
N ILE A 45 12.01 -5.39 -2.05
CA ILE A 45 12.22 -4.01 -2.53
C ILE A 45 12.52 -3.07 -1.37
N ILE A 46 11.81 -3.17 -0.25
CA ILE A 46 11.91 -2.20 0.85
C ILE A 46 13.16 -2.44 1.71
N PHE A 47 13.50 -3.69 1.99
CA PHE A 47 14.58 -4.02 2.93
C PHE A 47 15.93 -4.36 2.25
N TYR A 48 15.94 -4.80 0.99
CA TYR A 48 17.15 -5.30 0.33
C TYR A 48 17.60 -4.45 -0.88
N LEU A 49 16.69 -3.85 -1.64
CA LEU A 49 17.05 -3.10 -2.85
C LEU A 49 17.95 -1.89 -2.57
N GLY A 50 17.86 -1.31 -1.36
CA GLY A 50 18.64 -0.16 -0.94
C GLY A 50 20.12 -0.47 -0.71
N PHE A 51 20.47 -1.72 -0.42
CA PHE A 51 21.85 -2.09 -0.10
C PHE A 51 22.83 -1.84 -1.26
N PRO A 52 22.56 -2.29 -2.51
CA PRO A 52 23.38 -1.93 -3.67
C PRO A 52 23.55 -0.43 -3.89
N PHE A 53 22.50 0.38 -3.68
CA PHE A 53 22.59 1.84 -3.82
C PHE A 53 23.47 2.46 -2.73
N THR A 54 23.31 1.98 -1.50
CA THR A 54 24.13 2.39 -0.34
C THR A 54 25.60 2.12 -0.59
N TRP A 55 25.92 0.95 -1.14
CA TRP A 55 27.27 0.57 -1.50
C TRP A 55 27.89 1.55 -2.50
N VAL A 56 27.21 1.83 -3.62
CA VAL A 56 27.70 2.79 -4.62
C VAL A 56 27.89 4.18 -4.01
N LEU A 57 26.98 4.62 -3.14
CA LEU A 57 27.09 5.91 -2.44
C LEU A 57 28.31 5.98 -1.50
N VAL A 58 28.62 4.91 -0.78
CA VAL A 58 29.77 4.86 0.14
C VAL A 58 31.10 4.86 -0.63
N PHE A 59 31.25 3.99 -1.63
CA PHE A 59 32.54 3.80 -2.30
C PHE A 59 32.80 4.79 -3.43
N CYS A 60 31.77 5.19 -4.20
CA CYS A 60 31.96 6.14 -5.30
C CYS A 60 31.84 7.61 -4.85
N TYR A 61 31.08 7.89 -3.79
CA TYR A 61 30.78 9.25 -3.35
C TYR A 61 31.20 9.56 -1.90
N GLY A 62 31.76 8.60 -1.17
CA GLY A 62 32.26 8.82 0.20
C GLY A 62 31.17 9.17 1.21
N VAL A 63 29.91 8.79 0.95
CA VAL A 63 28.78 9.11 1.83
C VAL A 63 28.96 8.42 3.18
N LYS A 64 28.82 9.19 4.26
CA LYS A 64 28.77 8.64 5.62
C LYS A 64 27.43 7.93 5.82
N VAL A 65 27.51 6.62 6.01
CA VAL A 65 26.37 5.77 6.35
C VAL A 65 26.44 5.36 7.81
N MET A 66 25.37 4.72 8.30
CA MET A 66 25.33 4.17 9.65
C MET A 66 26.47 3.19 9.92
N PRO A 67 26.90 3.06 11.19
CA PRO A 67 27.88 2.06 11.56
C PRO A 67 27.46 0.66 11.10
N VAL A 68 28.45 -0.14 10.70
CA VAL A 68 28.24 -1.44 10.06
C VAL A 68 27.46 -2.41 10.94
N GLU A 69 27.67 -2.32 12.25
CA GLU A 69 26.99 -3.13 13.27
C GLU A 69 25.46 -2.96 13.16
N TYR A 70 24.97 -1.72 13.14
CA TYR A 70 23.53 -1.46 13.02
C TYR A 70 22.96 -1.78 11.63
N LEU A 71 23.76 -1.66 10.57
CA LEU A 71 23.37 -2.10 9.23
C LEU A 71 23.22 -3.63 9.18
N LEU A 72 24.11 -4.36 9.85
CA LEU A 72 24.04 -5.80 10.00
C LEU A 72 22.81 -6.20 10.84
N ASP A 73 22.56 -5.52 11.95
CA ASP A 73 21.38 -5.75 12.79
C ASP A 73 20.08 -5.52 12.02
N ALA A 74 20.01 -4.48 11.18
CA ALA A 74 18.87 -4.23 10.31
C ALA A 74 18.65 -5.36 9.30
N LEU A 75 19.71 -5.89 8.68
CA LEU A 75 19.63 -7.03 7.76
C LEU A 75 19.26 -8.33 8.50
N LEU A 76 19.81 -8.57 9.69
CA LEU A 76 19.49 -9.71 10.54
C LEU A 76 18.02 -9.69 10.96
N ALA A 77 17.56 -8.56 11.51
CA ALA A 77 16.17 -8.34 11.87
C ALA A 77 15.23 -8.55 10.67
N SER A 78 15.63 -8.05 9.49
CA SER A 78 14.86 -8.25 8.25
C SER A 78 14.83 -9.70 7.80
N THR A 79 15.92 -10.44 7.95
CA THR A 79 15.98 -11.85 7.56
C THR A 79 15.15 -12.71 8.52
N VAL A 80 15.36 -12.56 9.83
CA VAL A 80 14.62 -13.27 10.89
C VAL A 80 13.12 -12.98 10.81
N PHE A 81 12.73 -11.72 10.59
CA PHE A 81 11.32 -11.37 10.40
C PHE A 81 10.72 -12.15 9.22
N TYR A 82 11.41 -12.20 8.08
CA TYR A 82 10.91 -12.89 6.90
C TYR A 82 10.79 -14.40 7.11
N GLU A 83 11.75 -15.01 7.81
CA GLU A 83 11.71 -16.43 8.18
C GLU A 83 10.48 -16.78 9.02
N ILE A 84 10.27 -16.04 10.11
CA ILE A 84 9.13 -16.25 11.02
C ILE A 84 7.82 -15.97 10.28
N TYR A 85 7.77 -14.92 9.46
CA TYR A 85 6.64 -14.62 8.59
C TYR A 85 6.30 -15.80 7.67
N TYR A 86 7.31 -16.34 6.97
CA TYR A 86 7.10 -17.42 5.99
C TYR A 86 6.63 -18.71 6.67
N ILE A 87 7.22 -19.05 7.82
CA ILE A 87 6.77 -20.19 8.64
C ILE A 87 5.31 -19.99 9.06
N SER A 88 4.98 -18.83 9.63
CA SER A 88 3.62 -18.49 10.08
C SER A 88 2.59 -18.54 8.95
N TYR A 89 2.97 -18.03 7.78
CA TYR A 89 2.17 -18.11 6.57
C TYR A 89 1.89 -19.57 6.14
N LYS A 90 2.86 -20.47 6.27
CA LYS A 90 2.70 -21.89 5.90
C LYS A 90 1.90 -22.70 6.93
N ILE A 91 1.94 -22.36 8.21
CA ILE A 91 1.17 -23.08 9.24
C ILE A 91 -0.33 -23.00 8.96
N SER A 92 -0.99 -24.14 8.75
CA SER A 92 -2.40 -24.22 8.37
C SER A 92 -3.36 -24.10 9.57
N PHE A 93 -3.48 -22.90 10.13
CA PHE A 93 -4.57 -22.60 11.07
C PHE A 93 -5.93 -22.43 10.38
N PHE A 94 -5.92 -21.98 9.12
CA PHE A 94 -7.15 -21.73 8.37
C PHE A 94 -7.56 -22.95 7.55
N ARG A 95 -8.82 -23.37 7.70
CA ARG A 95 -9.38 -24.48 6.93
C ARG A 95 -9.38 -24.13 5.43
N PRO A 96 -9.02 -25.09 4.55
CA PRO A 96 -9.13 -24.88 3.12
C PRO A 96 -10.59 -24.57 2.74
N PRO A 97 -10.81 -23.71 1.72
CA PRO A 97 -12.14 -23.33 1.30
C PRO A 97 -12.93 -24.59 0.90
N SER A 98 -13.99 -24.89 1.65
CA SER A 98 -14.90 -25.98 1.29
C SER A 98 -16.00 -25.45 0.37
N PRO A 99 -16.39 -26.18 -0.67
CA PRO A 99 -17.44 -25.74 -1.61
C PRO A 99 -18.81 -25.56 -0.92
N LYS A 100 -19.01 -26.18 0.25
CA LYS A 100 -20.24 -26.07 1.06
C LYS A 100 -20.37 -24.72 1.78
N PHE A 101 -19.26 -24.06 2.13
CA PHE A 101 -19.26 -22.74 2.81
C PHE A 101 -19.61 -21.57 1.86
N VAL A 102 -19.57 -21.78 0.55
CA VAL A 102 -19.86 -20.78 -0.50
C VAL A 102 -21.37 -20.41 -0.55
N ARG A 103 -22.22 -21.06 0.27
CA ARG A 103 -23.67 -20.81 0.38
C ARG A 103 -24.08 -19.85 1.50
N LEU A 104 -23.17 -19.03 2.04
CA LEU A 104 -23.58 -17.95 2.95
C LEU A 104 -24.39 -16.89 2.16
N SER A 105 -25.72 -17.04 2.22
CA SER A 105 -26.73 -16.30 1.44
C SER A 105 -26.70 -14.79 1.64
N TRP A 106 -26.25 -14.31 2.80
CA TRP A 106 -26.22 -12.87 3.14
C TRP A 106 -25.22 -12.06 2.31
N LEU A 107 -24.15 -12.68 1.83
CA LEU A 107 -23.16 -12.06 0.93
C LEU A 107 -23.43 -12.35 -0.54
N SER A 108 -24.50 -13.09 -0.86
CA SER A 108 -24.92 -13.19 -2.26
C SER A 108 -25.34 -11.81 -2.74
N VAL A 109 -24.83 -11.43 -3.92
CA VAL A 109 -25.04 -10.10 -4.49
C VAL A 109 -25.64 -10.25 -5.87
N ASN A 110 -26.65 -9.43 -6.13
CA ASN A 110 -27.35 -9.37 -7.40
C ASN A 110 -26.73 -8.33 -8.34
N HIS A 111 -27.10 -8.40 -9.61
CA HIS A 111 -26.65 -7.46 -10.64
C HIS A 111 -26.96 -5.99 -10.27
N THR A 112 -28.16 -5.73 -9.76
CA THR A 112 -28.63 -4.40 -9.31
C THR A 112 -27.82 -3.90 -8.11
N GLU A 113 -27.62 -4.75 -7.09
CA GLU A 113 -26.83 -4.42 -5.90
C GLU A 113 -25.39 -4.03 -6.27
N ILE A 114 -24.77 -4.74 -7.23
CA ILE A 114 -23.44 -4.37 -7.72
C ILE A 114 -23.42 -3.04 -8.45
N ARG A 115 -24.43 -2.74 -9.28
CA ARG A 115 -24.51 -1.44 -9.95
C ARG A 115 -24.68 -0.30 -8.95
N LEU A 116 -25.47 -0.52 -7.90
CA LEU A 116 -25.63 0.44 -6.79
C LEU A 116 -24.32 0.61 -6.02
N LEU A 117 -23.62 -0.48 -5.72
CA LEU A 117 -22.29 -0.41 -5.10
C LEU A 117 -21.30 0.39 -5.95
N TYR A 118 -21.24 0.12 -7.25
CA TYR A 118 -20.43 0.89 -8.21
C TYR A 118 -20.75 2.38 -8.14
N LEU A 119 -22.05 2.74 -8.20
CA LEU A 119 -22.50 4.12 -8.19
C LEU A 119 -22.16 4.82 -6.87
N LEU A 120 -22.36 4.17 -5.73
CA LEU A 120 -22.02 4.71 -4.41
C LEU A 120 -20.51 4.96 -4.27
N LEU A 121 -19.67 4.01 -4.69
CA LEU A 121 -18.21 4.17 -4.65
C LEU A 121 -17.75 5.33 -5.55
N LEU A 122 -18.34 5.46 -6.73
CA LEU A 122 -18.05 6.53 -7.67
C LEU A 122 -18.52 7.89 -7.13
N LEU A 123 -19.73 7.96 -6.56
CA LEU A 123 -20.30 9.17 -5.99
C LEU A 123 -19.47 9.68 -4.80
N ILE A 124 -19.06 8.79 -3.89
CA ILE A 124 -18.19 9.17 -2.77
C ILE A 124 -16.86 9.72 -3.28
N SER A 125 -16.24 9.04 -4.24
CA SER A 125 -14.93 9.48 -4.74
C SER A 125 -15.00 10.78 -5.53
N LEU A 126 -15.99 10.96 -6.41
CA LEU A 126 -16.13 12.19 -7.20
C LEU A 126 -16.67 13.34 -6.35
N GLY A 127 -17.63 13.07 -5.47
CA GLY A 127 -18.20 14.06 -4.56
C GLY A 127 -17.15 14.64 -3.62
N THR A 128 -16.33 13.79 -2.99
CA THR A 128 -15.23 14.27 -2.12
C THR A 128 -14.16 15.04 -2.90
N LEU A 129 -13.87 14.64 -4.14
CA LEU A 129 -12.94 15.35 -5.01
C LEU A 129 -13.47 16.73 -5.41
N ILE A 130 -14.75 16.85 -5.74
CA ILE A 130 -15.40 18.12 -6.07
C ILE A 130 -15.39 19.04 -4.86
N VAL A 131 -15.77 18.55 -3.67
CA VAL A 131 -15.74 19.34 -2.43
C VAL A 131 -14.32 19.84 -2.14
N PHE A 132 -13.33 18.95 -2.22
CA PHE A 132 -11.93 19.33 -2.02
C PHE A 132 -11.46 20.39 -3.03
N PHE A 133 -11.87 20.26 -4.30
CA PHE A 133 -11.57 21.22 -5.35
C PHE A 133 -12.24 22.59 -5.12
N ILE A 134 -13.48 22.62 -4.65
CA ILE A 134 -14.19 23.87 -4.32
C ILE A 134 -13.49 24.60 -3.17
N HIS A 135 -13.04 23.88 -2.15
CA HIS A 135 -12.39 24.50 -0.99
C HIS A 135 -10.96 24.97 -1.25
N ASN A 136 -10.20 24.26 -2.09
CA ASN A 136 -8.75 24.50 -2.23
C ASN A 136 -8.29 24.93 -3.64
N GLY A 137 -9.11 24.72 -4.67
CA GLY A 137 -8.73 24.93 -6.07
C GLY A 137 -7.64 23.97 -6.57
N PHE A 138 -6.87 24.40 -7.58
CA PHE A 138 -5.72 23.63 -8.08
C PHE A 138 -4.47 23.92 -7.25
N LEU A 139 -4.19 23.08 -6.26
CA LEU A 139 -3.03 23.25 -5.38
C LEU A 139 -1.68 23.14 -6.12
N LEU A 140 -1.63 22.45 -7.27
CA LEU A 140 -0.38 22.29 -8.03
C LEU A 140 0.21 23.61 -8.54
N PHE A 141 -0.63 24.60 -8.83
CA PHE A 141 -0.17 25.89 -9.30
C PHE A 141 0.09 26.89 -8.16
N ARG A 142 -0.38 26.58 -6.95
CA ARG A 142 -0.29 27.47 -5.78
C ARG A 142 0.85 27.10 -4.82
N LEU A 143 1.20 25.82 -4.72
CA LEU A 143 2.20 25.34 -3.76
C LEU A 143 3.59 25.26 -4.39
N HIS A 144 4.57 25.88 -3.73
CA HIS A 144 5.98 25.82 -4.13
C HIS A 144 6.71 24.59 -3.53
N ALA A 145 6.24 24.04 -2.40
CA ALA A 145 6.83 22.87 -1.75
C ALA A 145 5.78 21.81 -1.34
N TYR A 146 6.14 20.52 -1.38
CA TYR A 146 5.23 19.41 -1.05
C TYR A 146 4.77 19.42 0.42
N SER A 147 5.62 19.88 1.35
CA SER A 147 5.28 20.02 2.77
C SER A 147 4.14 21.01 3.01
N GLN A 148 3.93 21.98 2.11
CA GLN A 148 2.83 22.95 2.22
C GLN A 148 1.45 22.33 2.01
N ILE A 149 1.35 21.08 1.50
CA ILE A 149 0.09 20.33 1.48
C ILE A 149 -0.40 20.02 2.90
N PHE A 150 0.52 20.00 3.88
CA PHE A 150 0.24 19.76 5.29
C PHE A 150 0.22 21.05 6.12
N SER A 151 0.32 22.22 5.49
CA SER A 151 0.15 23.50 6.18
C SER A 151 -1.32 23.72 6.54
N SER A 152 -1.57 24.65 7.46
CA SER A 152 -2.92 25.09 7.81
C SER A 152 -3.68 25.77 6.67
N GLU A 153 -3.01 26.08 5.55
CA GLU A 153 -3.60 26.75 4.39
C GLU A 153 -4.44 25.81 3.52
N VAL A 154 -4.22 24.49 3.63
CA VAL A 154 -4.97 23.48 2.88
C VAL A 154 -5.99 22.83 3.81
N SER A 155 -7.27 23.03 3.50
CA SER A 155 -8.37 22.42 4.23
C SER A 155 -8.64 21.00 3.73
N ASP A 156 -9.22 20.15 4.59
CA ASP A 156 -9.80 18.86 4.17
C ASP A 156 -8.83 17.84 3.55
N VAL A 157 -7.56 17.85 3.96
CA VAL A 157 -6.53 16.86 3.54
C VAL A 157 -6.98 15.41 3.75
N VAL A 158 -7.88 15.13 4.69
CA VAL A 158 -8.43 13.79 4.96
C VAL A 158 -9.25 13.26 3.77
N LEU A 159 -9.93 14.13 3.02
CA LEU A 159 -10.78 13.75 1.89
C LEU A 159 -10.01 12.99 0.80
N LYS A 160 -8.68 13.18 0.73
CA LYS A 160 -7.82 12.46 -0.20
C LYS A 160 -7.91 10.95 -0.14
N ARG A 161 -8.22 10.42 1.03
CA ARG A 161 -8.33 8.98 1.26
C ARG A 161 -9.57 8.40 0.58
N PHE A 162 -10.56 9.22 0.22
CA PHE A 162 -11.74 8.76 -0.50
C PHE A 162 -11.51 8.62 -2.01
N PHE A 163 -10.44 9.20 -2.55
CA PHE A 163 -10.18 9.17 -3.99
C PHE A 163 -9.82 7.76 -4.47
N TYR A 164 -9.28 6.92 -3.58
CA TYR A 164 -8.99 5.52 -3.85
C TYR A 164 -10.25 4.69 -4.17
N PHE A 165 -11.44 5.12 -3.72
CA PHE A 165 -12.69 4.41 -4.04
C PHE A 165 -13.06 4.51 -5.52
N PHE A 166 -12.55 5.51 -6.28
CA PHE A 166 -12.67 5.50 -7.74
C PHE A 166 -11.98 4.29 -8.37
N ILE A 167 -10.77 3.97 -7.92
CA ILE A 167 -10.02 2.81 -8.42
C ILE A 167 -10.79 1.52 -8.12
N LEU A 168 -11.41 1.41 -6.94
CA LEU A 168 -12.27 0.28 -6.60
C LEU A 168 -13.52 0.18 -7.48
N ALA A 169 -14.17 1.31 -7.77
CA ALA A 169 -15.32 1.34 -8.68
C ALA A 169 -14.92 0.82 -10.07
N GLN A 170 -13.75 1.23 -10.58
CA GLN A 170 -13.25 0.73 -11.86
C GLN A 170 -12.81 -0.74 -11.81
N LEU A 171 -12.23 -1.20 -10.70
CA LEU A 171 -11.94 -2.62 -10.48
C LEU A 171 -13.22 -3.46 -10.52
N LEU A 172 -14.31 -2.97 -9.91
CA LEU A 172 -15.61 -3.65 -9.94
C LEU A 172 -16.11 -3.80 -11.38
N THR A 173 -16.07 -2.75 -12.18
CA THR A 173 -16.44 -2.80 -13.62
C THR A 173 -15.57 -3.80 -14.38
N TYR A 174 -14.26 -3.83 -14.12
CA TYR A 174 -13.34 -4.78 -14.74
C TYR A 174 -13.66 -6.23 -14.36
N PHE A 175 -13.79 -6.53 -13.07
CA PHE A 175 -14.03 -7.90 -12.60
C PHE A 175 -15.42 -8.41 -12.96
N LEU A 176 -16.38 -7.52 -13.23
CA LEU A 176 -17.65 -7.91 -13.81
C LEU A 176 -17.45 -8.49 -15.20
N ASN A 177 -16.76 -7.77 -16.10
CA ASN A 177 -16.52 -8.20 -17.48
C ASN A 177 -15.00 -8.25 -17.76
N PRO A 178 -14.29 -9.31 -17.35
CA PRO A 178 -12.83 -9.37 -17.44
C PRO A 178 -12.38 -9.66 -18.88
N THR A 179 -12.33 -8.62 -19.71
CA THR A 179 -11.82 -8.68 -21.08
C THR A 179 -10.54 -7.84 -21.22
N ARG A 180 -9.72 -8.12 -22.24
CA ARG A 180 -8.51 -7.32 -22.54
C ARG A 180 -8.85 -5.84 -22.79
N ARG A 181 -9.98 -5.57 -23.46
CA ARG A 181 -10.47 -4.22 -23.71
C ARG A 181 -10.81 -3.50 -22.41
N ASN A 182 -11.53 -4.15 -21.49
CA ASN A 182 -11.90 -3.56 -20.21
C ASN A 182 -10.70 -3.36 -19.28
N TRP A 183 -9.66 -4.17 -19.42
CA TRP A 183 -8.40 -3.98 -18.72
C TRP A 183 -7.64 -2.72 -19.19
N LEU A 184 -7.65 -2.43 -20.49
CA LEU A 184 -7.12 -1.17 -21.02
C LEU A 184 -8.00 0.03 -20.62
N TRP A 185 -9.33 -0.12 -20.64
CA TRP A 185 -10.23 0.93 -20.14
C TRP A 185 -10.05 1.21 -18.65
N PHE A 186 -9.81 0.18 -17.84
CA PHE A 186 -9.42 0.34 -16.45
C PHE A 186 -8.18 1.23 -16.34
N LEU A 187 -7.13 0.95 -17.12
CA LEU A 187 -5.91 1.77 -17.12
C LEU A 187 -6.18 3.23 -17.52
N VAL A 188 -6.86 3.44 -18.65
CA VAL A 188 -7.12 4.79 -19.18
C VAL A 188 -7.95 5.61 -18.20
N SER A 189 -9.06 5.06 -17.70
CA SER A 189 -9.93 5.80 -16.77
C SER A 189 -9.23 6.15 -15.45
N THR A 190 -8.44 5.22 -14.90
CA THR A 190 -7.74 5.43 -13.63
C THR A 190 -6.53 6.35 -13.77
N ILE A 191 -5.83 6.34 -14.90
CA ILE A 191 -4.76 7.31 -15.19
C ILE A 191 -5.32 8.71 -15.37
N VAL A 192 -6.41 8.88 -16.14
CA VAL A 192 -7.06 10.19 -16.34
C VAL A 192 -7.51 10.76 -15.00
N PHE A 193 -8.17 9.95 -14.17
CA PHE A 193 -8.53 10.33 -12.82
C PHE A 193 -7.30 10.63 -11.94
N GLY A 194 -6.24 9.82 -12.06
CA GLY A 194 -4.98 10.03 -11.38
C GLY A 194 -4.29 11.35 -11.72
N ILE A 195 -4.28 11.74 -13.00
CA ILE A 195 -3.73 13.03 -13.47
C ILE A 195 -4.58 14.19 -12.95
N PHE A 196 -5.90 14.05 -12.98
CA PHE A 196 -6.80 15.08 -12.44
C PHE A 196 -6.58 15.28 -10.94
N THR A 197 -6.55 14.19 -10.16
CA THR A 197 -6.24 14.26 -8.72
C THR A 197 -4.83 14.78 -8.46
N TYR A 198 -3.84 14.46 -9.30
CA TYR A 198 -2.50 15.02 -9.22
C TYR A 198 -2.49 16.55 -9.34
N MET A 199 -3.27 17.12 -10.25
CA MET A 199 -3.40 18.57 -10.41
C MET A 199 -4.12 19.22 -9.22
N VAL A 200 -5.22 18.62 -8.77
CA VAL A 200 -6.02 19.15 -7.64
C VAL A 200 -5.23 19.11 -6.33
N MET A 201 -4.47 18.04 -6.09
CA MET A 201 -3.81 17.78 -4.81
C MET A 201 -2.38 18.31 -4.68
N GLY A 202 -1.91 19.08 -5.65
CA GLY A 202 -0.55 19.60 -5.57
C GLY A 202 0.51 18.54 -5.81
N GLY A 203 0.25 17.58 -6.69
CA GLY A 203 1.25 16.64 -7.20
C GLY A 203 1.39 15.34 -6.41
N THR A 204 0.32 14.83 -5.81
CA THR A 204 0.32 13.50 -5.16
C THR A 204 0.31 12.39 -6.21
N ARG A 205 1.36 11.57 -6.25
CA ARG A 205 1.54 10.51 -7.26
C ARG A 205 0.88 9.18 -6.90
N ALA A 206 0.40 9.05 -5.67
CA ALA A 206 -0.06 7.78 -5.11
C ALA A 206 -1.18 7.12 -5.94
N ASN A 207 -2.19 7.88 -6.38
CA ASN A 207 -3.32 7.32 -7.13
C ASN A 207 -2.89 6.71 -8.48
N ILE A 208 -1.98 7.38 -9.20
CA ILE A 208 -1.44 6.90 -10.47
C ILE A 208 -0.62 5.62 -10.25
N ILE A 209 0.23 5.62 -9.22
CA ILE A 209 1.07 4.45 -8.88
C ILE A 209 0.17 3.25 -8.55
N VAL A 210 -0.84 3.44 -7.70
CA VAL A 210 -1.78 2.37 -7.33
C VAL A 210 -2.50 1.81 -8.55
N ALA A 211 -3.04 2.67 -9.39
CA ALA A 211 -3.73 2.27 -10.61
C ALA A 211 -2.82 1.44 -11.54
N PHE A 212 -1.59 1.91 -11.76
CA PHE A 212 -0.62 1.25 -12.62
C PHE A 212 -0.16 -0.10 -12.04
N THR A 213 0.13 -0.16 -10.74
CA THR A 213 0.49 -1.41 -10.06
C THR A 213 -0.63 -2.44 -10.16
N LEU A 214 -1.88 -2.05 -9.90
CA LEU A 214 -3.03 -2.96 -10.03
C LEU A 214 -3.22 -3.45 -11.46
N PHE A 215 -3.06 -2.57 -12.45
CA PHE A 215 -3.11 -2.94 -13.86
C PHE A 215 -2.09 -4.04 -14.22
N LEU A 216 -0.83 -3.87 -13.77
CA LEU A 216 0.23 -4.86 -13.99
C LEU A 216 -0.07 -6.19 -13.29
N LEU A 217 -0.54 -6.15 -12.04
CA LEU A 217 -0.86 -7.35 -11.27
C LEU A 217 -2.04 -8.12 -11.87
N ILE A 218 -3.07 -7.43 -12.36
CA ILE A 218 -4.17 -8.03 -13.10
C ILE A 218 -3.66 -8.68 -14.40
N GLY A 219 -2.80 -7.98 -15.14
CA GLY A 219 -2.19 -8.51 -16.37
C GLY A 219 -1.34 -9.76 -16.13
N LEU A 220 -0.62 -9.80 -15.01
CA LEU A 220 0.14 -10.96 -14.54
C LEU A 220 -0.78 -12.13 -14.17
N GLN A 221 -1.84 -11.87 -13.39
CA GLN A 221 -2.84 -12.88 -13.01
C GLN A 221 -3.49 -13.53 -14.24
N ARG A 222 -3.80 -12.74 -15.27
CA ARG A 222 -4.49 -13.18 -16.50
C ARG A 222 -3.55 -13.70 -17.59
N CYS A 223 -2.25 -13.77 -17.33
CA CYS A 223 -1.22 -14.23 -18.29
C CYS A 223 -1.14 -13.37 -19.57
N TRP A 224 -1.54 -12.10 -19.51
CA TRP A 224 -1.39 -11.17 -20.64
C TRP A 224 -0.03 -10.48 -20.63
N ILE A 225 0.59 -10.37 -19.46
CA ILE A 225 1.90 -9.75 -19.26
C ILE A 225 2.90 -10.82 -18.80
N ASN A 226 4.10 -10.80 -19.38
CA ASN A 226 5.23 -11.62 -18.94
C ASN A 226 5.97 -10.95 -17.77
N ARG A 227 6.64 -11.73 -16.92
CA ARG A 227 7.42 -11.24 -15.76
C ARG A 227 8.48 -10.19 -16.13
N TRP A 228 9.08 -10.31 -17.32
CA TRP A 228 10.06 -9.34 -17.81
C TRP A 228 9.47 -7.95 -18.07
N ILE A 229 8.21 -7.89 -18.50
CA ILE A 229 7.51 -6.61 -18.68
C ILE A 229 7.27 -5.95 -17.32
N LEU A 230 7.04 -6.73 -16.25
CA LEU A 230 6.90 -6.20 -14.90
C LEU A 230 8.22 -5.59 -14.40
N VAL A 231 9.35 -6.27 -14.65
CA VAL A 231 10.69 -5.74 -14.33
C VAL A 231 10.97 -4.47 -15.13
N LEU A 232 10.72 -4.48 -16.44
CA LEU A 232 10.91 -3.32 -17.31
C LEU A 232 10.03 -2.14 -16.90
N ALA A 233 8.75 -2.40 -16.61
CA ALA A 233 7.82 -1.38 -16.13
C ALA A 233 8.25 -0.81 -14.77
N GLY A 234 8.81 -1.64 -13.89
CA GLY A 234 9.41 -1.20 -12.63
C GLY A 234 10.59 -0.25 -12.85
N LEU A 235 11.53 -0.61 -13.72
CA LEU A 235 12.68 0.25 -14.06
C LEU A 235 12.23 1.59 -14.67
N ILE A 236 11.28 1.56 -15.60
CA ILE A 236 10.70 2.76 -16.21
C ILE A 236 9.97 3.60 -15.16
N ALA A 237 9.26 2.99 -14.22
CA ALA A 237 8.57 3.72 -13.16
C ALA A 237 9.55 4.44 -12.22
N VAL A 238 10.67 3.81 -11.88
CA VAL A 238 11.73 4.42 -11.05
C VAL A 238 12.36 5.61 -11.78
N THR A 239 12.73 5.46 -13.05
CA THR A 239 13.32 6.55 -13.84
C THR A 239 12.34 7.70 -14.07
N ALA A 240 11.07 7.40 -14.38
CA ALA A 240 10.03 8.41 -14.52
C ALA A 240 9.78 9.16 -13.20
N MET A 241 9.77 8.46 -12.06
CA MET A 241 9.63 9.07 -10.74
C MET A 241 10.77 10.04 -10.42
N PHE A 242 12.00 9.67 -10.79
CA PHE A 242 13.17 10.53 -10.64
C PHE A 242 13.10 11.77 -11.52
N LEU A 243 12.78 11.62 -12.81
CA LEU A 243 12.63 12.76 -13.73
C LEU A 243 11.55 13.73 -13.27
N LEU A 244 10.42 13.22 -12.77
CA LEU A 244 9.38 14.04 -12.17
C LEU A 244 9.85 14.73 -10.88
N ALA A 245 10.76 14.13 -10.11
CA ALA A 245 11.34 14.76 -8.93
C ALA A 245 12.28 15.91 -9.31
N LEU A 246 13.18 15.70 -10.26
CA LEU A 246 14.07 16.76 -10.79
C LEU A 246 13.29 17.96 -11.31
N LYS A 247 12.26 17.71 -12.14
CA LYS A 247 11.40 18.76 -12.68
C LYS A 247 10.63 19.52 -11.60
N ARG A 248 10.22 18.83 -10.53
CA ARG A 248 9.43 19.44 -9.45
C ARG A 248 10.29 20.26 -8.49
N TYR A 249 11.50 19.81 -8.20
CA TYR A 249 12.41 20.49 -7.28
C TYR A 249 13.35 21.48 -8.00
N SER A 250 13.17 21.70 -9.31
CA SER A 250 14.00 22.57 -10.15
C SER A 250 15.50 22.29 -9.97
N LEU A 251 15.84 21.01 -9.80
CA LEU A 251 17.20 20.56 -9.57
C LEU A 251 17.94 20.52 -10.92
N ASN A 252 18.65 21.60 -11.25
CA ASN A 252 19.54 21.66 -12.42
C ASN A 252 20.85 20.94 -12.11
N ILE A 253 20.80 19.62 -12.07
CA ILE A 253 21.95 18.80 -11.71
C ILE A 253 22.47 18.11 -12.97
N ASN A 254 23.76 18.30 -13.27
CA ASN A 254 24.42 17.76 -14.45
C ASN A 254 25.45 16.69 -14.05
N GLY A 255 25.61 15.65 -14.88
CA GLY A 255 26.70 14.68 -14.75
C GLY A 255 26.65 13.82 -13.47
N THR A 256 27.76 13.79 -12.73
CA THR A 256 27.99 12.90 -11.58
C THR A 256 27.10 13.22 -10.38
N GLU A 257 26.71 14.47 -10.18
CA GLU A 257 25.78 14.88 -9.12
C GLU A 257 24.35 14.38 -9.40
N ALA A 258 23.96 14.27 -10.67
CA ALA A 258 22.63 13.79 -11.06
C ALA A 258 22.52 12.29 -10.75
N PHE A 259 23.59 11.55 -10.98
CA PHE A 259 23.68 10.13 -10.63
C PHE A 259 23.72 9.92 -9.11
N TYR A 260 24.45 10.76 -8.36
CA TYR A 260 24.40 10.77 -6.90
C TYR A 260 22.96 10.98 -6.39
N THR A 261 22.31 12.02 -6.89
CA THR A 261 20.94 12.40 -6.47
C THR A 261 19.94 11.32 -6.85
N PHE A 262 20.12 10.68 -8.01
CA PHE A 262 19.32 9.52 -8.43
C PHE A 262 19.45 8.37 -7.43
N LEU A 263 20.68 7.96 -7.11
CA LEU A 263 20.93 6.85 -6.18
C LEU A 263 20.37 7.15 -4.79
N TYR A 264 20.65 8.35 -4.28
CA TYR A 264 20.21 8.81 -2.96
C TYR A 264 18.68 8.83 -2.85
N LEU A 265 17.99 9.52 -3.77
CA LEU A 265 16.53 9.61 -3.75
C LEU A 265 15.86 8.27 -4.02
N THR A 266 16.42 7.44 -4.90
CA THR A 266 15.85 6.12 -5.21
C THR A 266 15.95 5.20 -4.01
N ARG A 267 17.09 5.18 -3.31
CA ARG A 267 17.27 4.44 -2.06
C ARG A 267 16.24 4.87 -1.03
N ASP A 268 16.19 6.15 -0.66
CA ASP A 268 15.32 6.64 0.41
C ASP A 268 13.81 6.52 0.06
N THR A 269 13.47 6.60 -1.23
CA THR A 269 12.08 6.48 -1.69
C THR A 269 11.60 5.04 -1.68
N PHE A 270 12.36 4.11 -2.25
CA PHE A 270 11.90 2.73 -2.48
C PHE A 270 12.36 1.75 -1.41
N SER A 271 13.52 1.98 -0.80
CA SER A 271 14.14 1.11 0.19
C SER A 271 14.73 1.92 1.35
N PRO A 272 13.88 2.46 2.25
CA PRO A 272 14.32 3.16 3.47
C PRO A 272 14.85 2.18 4.54
N TRP A 273 15.69 1.21 4.15
CA TRP A 273 16.23 0.18 5.02
C TRP A 273 17.19 0.75 6.09
N GLU A 274 17.92 1.82 5.76
CA GLU A 274 18.78 2.54 6.70
C GLU A 274 18.01 3.18 7.85
N ASN A 275 16.72 3.49 7.67
CA ASN A 275 15.89 4.03 8.75
C ASN A 275 15.74 3.03 9.90
N LEU A 276 15.73 1.73 9.61
CA LEU A 276 15.74 0.70 10.63
C LEU A 276 17.06 0.69 11.39
N ALA A 277 18.20 0.80 10.69
CA ALA A 277 19.52 0.87 11.32
C ALA A 277 19.68 2.12 12.21
N LEU A 278 19.21 3.27 11.74
CA LEU A 278 19.14 4.52 12.50
C LEU A 278 18.31 4.37 13.78
N LEU A 279 17.20 3.64 13.70
CA LEU A 279 16.33 3.38 14.82
C LEU A 279 16.99 2.44 15.85
N LEU A 280 17.66 1.39 15.38
CA LEU A 280 18.40 0.45 16.23
C LEU A 280 19.62 1.12 16.89
N GLN A 281 20.28 2.06 16.22
CA GLN A 281 21.34 2.85 16.83
C GLN A 281 20.82 3.69 18.01
N ASN A 282 19.62 4.25 17.88
CA ASN A 282 18.99 5.07 18.91
C ASN A 282 18.12 4.25 19.89
N TYR A 283 18.28 2.92 19.92
CA TYR A 283 17.38 2.01 20.66
C TYR A 283 17.22 2.36 22.14
N GLN A 284 18.29 2.83 22.80
CA GLN A 284 18.25 3.22 24.22
C GLN A 284 17.46 4.51 24.47
N HIS A 285 17.24 5.33 23.45
CA HIS A 285 16.48 6.57 23.52
C HIS A 285 15.02 6.40 23.08
N ILE A 286 14.58 5.17 22.79
CA ILE A 286 13.21 4.90 22.36
C ILE A 286 12.30 4.72 23.57
N ASP A 287 11.34 5.62 23.69
CA ASP A 287 10.19 5.46 24.57
C ASP A 287 9.16 4.53 23.90
N PHE A 288 9.08 3.28 24.36
CA PHE A 288 8.16 2.30 23.79
C PHE A 288 6.71 2.77 23.90
N GLN A 289 6.04 2.89 22.76
CA GLN A 289 4.70 3.47 22.68
C GLN A 289 3.58 2.44 22.86
N GLY A 290 3.89 1.14 22.95
CA GLY A 290 2.90 0.07 22.97
C GLY A 290 2.03 0.07 21.70
N PHE A 291 0.74 -0.23 21.85
CA PHE A 291 -0.23 -0.17 20.75
C PHE A 291 -0.81 1.22 20.50
N THR A 292 -0.41 2.22 21.28
CA THR A 292 -0.93 3.59 21.21
C THR A 292 -0.78 4.23 19.82
N PRO A 293 0.31 4.01 19.05
CA PRO A 293 0.43 4.56 17.70
C PRO A 293 -0.69 4.09 16.76
N ILE A 294 -1.18 2.86 16.90
CA ILE A 294 -2.30 2.33 16.11
C ILE A 294 -3.56 3.14 16.39
N VAL A 295 -3.88 3.36 17.66
CA VAL A 295 -5.05 4.14 18.09
C VAL A 295 -4.93 5.59 17.65
N ARG A 296 -3.75 6.20 17.84
CA ARG A 296 -3.49 7.59 17.45
C ARG A 296 -3.63 7.79 15.94
N ASP A 297 -3.23 6.83 15.11
CA ASP A 297 -3.37 6.96 13.66
C ASP A 297 -4.84 7.05 13.22
N PHE A 298 -5.80 6.52 14.00
CA PHE A 298 -7.23 6.73 13.77
C PHE A 298 -7.68 8.17 14.01
N TYR A 299 -6.95 8.96 14.81
CA TYR A 299 -7.32 10.35 15.10
C TYR A 299 -7.40 11.15 13.81
N VAL A 300 -6.62 10.80 12.78
CA VAL A 300 -6.64 11.43 11.45
C VAL A 300 -8.05 11.41 10.83
N PHE A 301 -8.88 10.41 11.13
CA PHE A 301 -10.24 10.31 10.61
C PHE A 301 -11.28 11.10 11.40
N ILE A 302 -10.95 11.53 12.62
CA ILE A 302 -11.86 12.31 13.47
C ILE A 302 -11.76 13.79 13.05
N PRO A 303 -12.85 14.39 12.55
CA PRO A 303 -12.84 15.79 12.14
C PRO A 303 -12.85 16.73 13.35
N LYS A 304 -12.28 17.93 13.19
CA LYS A 304 -12.11 18.90 14.30
C LYS A 304 -13.43 19.39 14.90
N TRP A 305 -14.54 19.36 14.15
CA TRP A 305 -15.85 19.73 14.70
C TRP A 305 -16.40 18.70 15.68
N LEU A 306 -16.01 17.42 15.53
CA LEU A 306 -16.41 16.35 16.44
C LEU A 306 -15.47 16.26 17.66
N TRP A 307 -14.20 16.63 17.50
CA TRP A 307 -13.23 16.72 18.58
C TRP A 307 -12.39 18.00 18.46
N PRO A 308 -12.84 19.12 19.06
CA PRO A 308 -12.16 20.42 18.95
C PRO A 308 -10.76 20.43 19.56
N GLU A 309 -10.57 19.73 20.69
CA GLU A 309 -9.29 19.62 21.42
C GLU A 309 -8.32 18.58 20.81
N LYS A 310 -8.64 18.03 19.64
CA LYS A 310 -7.79 17.05 18.99
C LYS A 310 -6.37 17.61 18.76
N PRO A 311 -5.31 16.86 19.13
CA PRO A 311 -3.94 17.27 18.84
C PRO A 311 -3.74 17.53 17.35
N SER A 312 -3.15 18.67 17.01
CA SER A 312 -2.80 19.02 15.63
C SER A 312 -1.76 18.06 15.03
N LEU A 313 -0.88 17.55 15.90
CA LEU A 313 0.20 16.64 15.57
C LEU A 313 -0.10 15.26 16.16
N VAL A 314 -0.44 14.31 15.29
CA VAL A 314 -0.72 12.93 15.68
C VAL A 314 0.58 12.15 15.75
N LEU A 315 0.96 11.68 16.93
CA LEU A 315 2.19 10.92 17.14
C LEU A 315 1.96 9.42 16.82
N ASN A 316 2.00 9.09 15.53
CA ASN A 316 2.09 7.73 15.02
C ASN A 316 3.57 7.29 14.90
N THR A 317 3.86 6.05 14.51
CA THR A 317 5.26 5.57 14.47
C THR A 317 6.13 6.35 13.49
N ALA A 318 5.57 6.79 12.36
CA ALA A 318 6.27 7.62 11.38
C ALA A 318 6.64 9.00 11.94
N ASN A 319 5.68 9.68 12.58
CA ASN A 319 5.93 10.98 13.18
C ASN A 319 6.85 10.87 14.41
N TYR A 320 6.74 9.79 15.20
CA TYR A 320 7.67 9.49 16.28
C TYR A 320 9.11 9.39 15.75
N PHE A 321 9.34 8.55 14.73
CA PHE A 321 10.67 8.41 14.12
C PHE A 321 11.19 9.72 13.55
N THR A 322 10.33 10.48 12.89
CA THR A 322 10.70 11.75 12.26
C THR A 322 11.06 12.82 13.30
N TRP A 323 10.27 12.96 14.37
CA TRP A 323 10.44 14.03 15.34
C TRP A 323 11.44 13.70 16.43
N GLN A 324 11.35 12.50 17.00
CA GLN A 324 12.15 12.14 18.17
C GLN A 324 13.52 11.56 17.78
N ILE A 325 13.61 10.82 16.68
CA ILE A 325 14.86 10.16 16.28
C ILE A 325 15.60 11.02 15.24
N LEU A 326 14.92 11.45 14.17
CA LEU A 326 15.54 12.27 13.13
C LEU A 326 15.60 13.77 13.45
N ASN A 327 14.95 14.21 14.53
CA ASN A 327 14.87 15.62 14.92
C ASN A 327 14.40 16.56 13.78
N ASN A 328 13.42 16.11 12.99
CA ASN A 328 12.95 16.81 11.80
C ASN A 328 11.47 17.25 11.92
N TYR A 329 11.23 18.55 12.07
CA TYR A 329 9.87 19.11 12.25
C TYR A 329 9.29 19.74 10.97
N SER A 330 9.81 19.40 9.79
CA SER A 330 9.37 19.94 8.49
C SER A 330 7.93 19.59 8.06
N GLY A 331 7.18 18.87 8.90
CA GLY A 331 5.82 18.38 8.59
C GLY A 331 5.79 17.16 7.65
N LEU A 332 6.95 16.67 7.21
CA LEU A 332 7.07 15.49 6.36
C LEU A 332 7.37 14.25 7.21
N ALA A 333 6.42 13.31 7.26
CA ALA A 333 6.60 12.05 7.96
C ALA A 333 7.50 11.11 7.16
N ILE A 334 8.63 10.72 7.76
CA ILE A 334 9.53 9.68 7.27
C ILE A 334 9.16 8.37 7.99
N SER A 335 8.99 7.30 7.21
CA SER A 335 8.59 6.01 7.74
C SER A 335 9.78 5.22 8.33
N PRO A 336 9.62 4.60 9.52
CA PRO A 336 10.59 3.65 10.08
C PRO A 336 10.48 2.25 9.46
N THR A 337 9.62 2.00 8.47
CA THR A 337 9.27 0.69 7.87
C THR A 337 8.43 -0.22 8.77
N LEU A 338 7.98 -1.37 8.24
CA LEU A 338 7.27 -2.39 9.00
C LEU A 338 8.00 -2.79 10.28
N ILE A 339 9.28 -3.14 10.19
CA ILE A 339 10.06 -3.62 11.34
C ILE A 339 10.30 -2.47 12.30
N GLY A 340 10.68 -1.28 11.81
CA GLY A 340 10.89 -0.15 12.70
C GLY A 340 9.62 0.28 13.43
N SER A 341 8.44 0.16 12.80
CA SER A 341 7.16 0.39 13.48
C SER A 341 6.95 -0.57 14.66
N LEU A 342 7.34 -1.85 14.52
CA LEU A 342 7.28 -2.84 15.59
C LEU A 342 8.26 -2.52 16.72
N VAL A 343 9.46 -2.07 16.37
CA VAL A 343 10.49 -1.68 17.36
C VAL A 343 10.05 -0.45 18.17
N VAL A 344 9.39 0.54 17.56
CA VAL A 344 8.82 1.68 18.31
C VAL A 344 7.69 1.25 19.24
N MET A 345 6.89 0.26 18.83
CA MET A 345 5.77 -0.23 19.65
C MET A 345 6.24 -1.02 20.88
N GLY A 346 7.18 -1.94 20.73
CA GLY A 346 7.57 -2.83 21.84
C GLY A 346 8.98 -3.42 21.72
N GLY A 347 9.86 -2.75 20.98
CA GLY A 347 11.25 -3.12 20.83
C GLY A 347 11.48 -4.38 19.99
N VAL A 348 12.67 -4.96 20.12
CA VAL A 348 13.09 -6.14 19.35
C VAL A 348 12.16 -7.34 19.60
N SER A 349 11.54 -7.43 20.78
CA SER A 349 10.60 -8.50 21.14
C SER A 349 9.32 -8.52 20.28
N PHE A 350 8.93 -7.38 19.72
CA PHE A 350 7.73 -7.26 18.87
C PHE A 350 7.98 -7.69 17.42
N ILE A 351 9.24 -7.85 17.00
CA ILE A 351 9.60 -8.32 15.65
C ILE A 351 9.02 -9.72 15.37
N PRO A 352 9.28 -10.77 16.18
CA PRO A 352 8.72 -12.10 15.94
C PRO A 352 7.19 -12.12 16.04
N LEU A 353 6.61 -11.38 16.99
CA LEU A 353 5.14 -11.28 17.14
C LEU A 353 4.50 -10.63 15.91
N GLY A 354 5.07 -9.52 15.44
CA GLY A 354 4.61 -8.83 14.24
C GLY A 354 4.74 -9.70 12.99
N ALA A 355 5.82 -10.48 12.87
CA ALA A 355 6.00 -11.41 11.75
C ALA A 355 4.89 -12.48 11.69
N ILE A 356 4.50 -13.03 12.85
CA ILE A 356 3.39 -14.00 12.95
C ILE A 356 2.07 -13.34 12.53
N VAL A 357 1.77 -12.16 13.08
CA VAL A 357 0.54 -11.40 12.77
C VAL A 357 0.45 -11.08 11.28
N VAL A 358 1.54 -10.59 10.68
CA VAL A 358 1.61 -10.28 9.25
C VAL A 358 1.45 -11.54 8.41
N GLY A 359 2.04 -12.66 8.81
CA GLY A 359 1.85 -13.97 8.17
C GLY A 359 0.39 -14.38 8.09
N PHE A 360 -0.36 -14.21 9.19
CA PHE A 360 -1.80 -14.49 9.23
C PHE A 360 -2.63 -13.49 8.42
N ILE A 361 -2.29 -12.21 8.44
CA ILE A 361 -2.98 -11.19 7.63
C ILE A 361 -2.85 -11.52 6.14
N VAL A 362 -1.63 -11.75 5.65
CA VAL A 362 -1.38 -12.07 4.24
C VAL A 362 -2.10 -13.36 3.85
N LYS A 363 -2.04 -14.38 4.71
CA LYS A 363 -2.79 -15.63 4.52
C LYS A 363 -4.30 -15.43 4.47
N GLY A 364 -4.84 -14.55 5.32
CA GLY A 364 -6.25 -14.18 5.32
C GLY A 364 -6.69 -13.63 3.96
N PHE A 365 -5.92 -12.72 3.37
CA PHE A 365 -6.21 -12.19 2.03
C PHE A 365 -6.12 -13.26 0.94
N ASP A 366 -5.14 -14.17 1.00
CA ASP A 366 -5.05 -15.29 0.07
C ASP A 366 -6.28 -16.21 0.13
N ILE A 367 -6.82 -16.42 1.33
CA ILE A 367 -8.03 -17.23 1.53
C ILE A 367 -9.25 -16.53 0.93
N VAL A 368 -9.45 -15.24 1.23
CA VAL A 368 -10.57 -14.46 0.66
C VAL A 368 -10.47 -14.42 -0.87
N TYR A 369 -9.26 -14.29 -1.40
CA TYR A 369 -9.02 -14.33 -2.83
C TYR A 369 -9.34 -15.68 -3.48
N LYS A 370 -8.97 -16.79 -2.82
CA LYS A 370 -9.35 -18.14 -3.26
C LYS A 370 -10.88 -18.33 -3.24
N TYR A 371 -11.56 -17.84 -2.20
CA TYR A 371 -13.04 -17.83 -2.17
C TYR A 371 -13.62 -17.03 -3.33
N GLY A 372 -13.07 -15.86 -3.65
CA GLY A 372 -13.49 -15.04 -4.80
C GLY A 372 -13.30 -15.71 -6.17
N LYS A 373 -12.37 -16.67 -6.29
CA LYS A 373 -12.18 -17.47 -7.51
C LYS A 373 -13.12 -18.67 -7.60
N LEU A 374 -13.46 -19.28 -6.46
CA LEU A 374 -14.30 -20.47 -6.37
C LEU A 374 -15.80 -20.15 -6.31
N ALA A 375 -16.15 -18.87 -6.11
CA ALA A 375 -17.53 -18.41 -6.08
C ALA A 375 -18.26 -18.71 -7.39
N GLY A 376 -19.35 -19.50 -7.32
CA GLY A 376 -20.16 -19.86 -8.49
C GLY A 376 -20.97 -18.69 -9.08
N ASN A 377 -21.33 -17.69 -8.25
CA ASN A 377 -21.99 -16.48 -8.73
C ASN A 377 -20.95 -15.44 -9.18
N ARG A 378 -21.00 -15.06 -10.46
CA ARG A 378 -20.15 -14.04 -11.08
C ARG A 378 -20.11 -12.74 -10.28
N TYR A 379 -21.26 -12.27 -9.79
CA TYR A 379 -21.35 -11.01 -9.04
C TYR A 379 -20.61 -11.09 -7.71
N HIS A 380 -20.82 -12.17 -6.97
CA HIS A 380 -20.11 -12.41 -5.71
C HIS A 380 -18.60 -12.58 -5.93
N ALA A 381 -18.19 -13.27 -6.99
CA ALA A 381 -16.79 -13.39 -7.39
C ALA A 381 -16.15 -12.02 -7.68
N SER A 382 -16.84 -11.16 -8.43
CA SER A 382 -16.36 -9.80 -8.74
C SER A 382 -16.23 -8.94 -7.48
N LEU A 383 -17.19 -9.02 -6.55
CA LEU A 383 -17.13 -8.28 -5.28
C LEU A 383 -15.88 -8.65 -4.47
N LEU A 384 -15.67 -9.95 -4.24
CA LEU A 384 -14.54 -10.44 -3.44
C LEU A 384 -13.20 -10.13 -4.13
N GLN A 385 -13.12 -10.29 -5.45
CA GLN A 385 -11.91 -9.94 -6.20
C GLN A 385 -11.62 -8.44 -6.16
N THR A 386 -12.64 -7.58 -6.28
CA THR A 386 -12.46 -6.12 -6.11
C THR A 386 -11.98 -5.77 -4.71
N PHE A 387 -12.56 -6.37 -3.68
CA PHE A 387 -12.12 -6.17 -2.29
C PHE A 387 -10.64 -6.57 -2.10
N CYS A 388 -10.26 -7.77 -2.55
CA CYS A 388 -8.90 -8.28 -2.50
C CYS A 388 -7.92 -7.38 -3.29
N PHE A 389 -8.23 -7.01 -4.53
CA PHE A 389 -7.35 -6.14 -5.30
C PHE A 389 -7.26 -4.73 -4.69
N GLY A 390 -8.33 -4.22 -4.08
CA GLY A 390 -8.30 -2.99 -3.31
C GLY A 390 -7.35 -3.03 -2.11
N THR A 391 -7.16 -4.19 -1.49
CA THR A 391 -6.27 -4.35 -0.33
C THR A 391 -4.80 -4.46 -0.71
N VAL A 392 -4.46 -4.70 -1.98
CA VAL A 392 -3.07 -4.74 -2.46
C VAL A 392 -2.32 -3.45 -2.15
N PHE A 393 -2.94 -2.27 -2.29
CA PHE A 393 -2.29 -1.02 -1.92
C PHE A 393 -1.94 -0.97 -0.42
N HIS A 394 -2.81 -1.52 0.42
CA HIS A 394 -2.58 -1.58 1.85
C HIS A 394 -1.37 -2.47 2.18
N MET A 395 -1.06 -3.49 1.37
CA MET A 395 0.18 -4.26 1.55
C MET A 395 1.45 -3.44 1.33
N ILE A 396 1.41 -2.46 0.42
CA ILE A 396 2.53 -1.52 0.24
C ILE A 396 2.69 -0.67 1.49
N VAL A 397 1.58 -0.17 2.05
CA VAL A 397 1.58 0.58 3.31
C VAL A 397 2.11 -0.27 4.46
N LEU A 398 1.69 -1.53 4.56
CA LEU A 398 2.16 -2.45 5.59
C LEU A 398 3.67 -2.59 5.58
N ALA A 399 4.25 -2.91 4.42
CA ALA A 399 5.68 -3.12 4.31
C ALA A 399 6.48 -1.81 4.47
N ARG A 400 6.01 -0.71 3.85
CA ARG A 400 6.76 0.54 3.75
C ARG A 400 6.54 1.49 4.90
N GLU A 401 5.31 1.65 5.36
CA GLU A 401 4.91 2.67 6.34
C GLU A 401 4.84 2.12 7.77
N GLY A 402 4.36 0.89 7.95
CA GLY A 402 4.23 0.30 9.27
C GLY A 402 2.92 -0.42 9.50
N LEU A 403 2.85 -1.12 10.62
CA LEU A 403 1.67 -1.89 11.04
C LEU A 403 0.51 -0.96 11.48
N ASP A 404 0.80 0.14 12.17
CA ASP A 404 -0.18 1.16 12.57
C ASP A 404 -0.88 1.81 11.37
N ALA A 405 -0.11 2.33 10.42
CA ALA A 405 -0.64 2.96 9.20
C ALA A 405 -1.42 1.97 8.32
N PHE A 406 -1.04 0.69 8.35
CA PHE A 406 -1.78 -0.38 7.67
C PHE A 406 -3.14 -0.61 8.31
N PHE A 407 -3.20 -0.83 9.63
CA PHE A 407 -4.45 -1.15 10.33
C PHE A 407 -5.46 -0.02 10.20
N SER A 408 -5.03 1.22 10.40
CA SER A 408 -5.93 2.38 10.30
C SER A 408 -6.57 2.50 8.91
N ARG A 409 -5.76 2.36 7.85
CA ARG A 409 -6.20 2.46 6.46
C ARG A 409 -7.05 1.28 6.04
N LEU A 410 -6.67 0.06 6.45
CA LEU A 410 -7.44 -1.13 6.15
C LEU A 410 -8.81 -1.09 6.81
N VAL A 411 -8.88 -0.71 8.10
CA VAL A 411 -10.16 -0.60 8.81
C VAL A 411 -11.03 0.48 8.17
N PHE A 412 -10.46 1.65 7.85
CA PHE A 412 -11.19 2.70 7.13
C PHE A 412 -11.71 2.21 5.77
N PHE A 413 -10.87 1.51 5.00
CA PHE A 413 -11.26 0.90 3.73
C PHE A 413 -12.41 -0.09 3.90
N CYS A 414 -12.30 -1.02 4.83
CA CYS A 414 -13.32 -2.02 5.12
C CYS A 414 -14.63 -1.39 5.58
N LEU A 415 -14.56 -0.34 6.41
CA LEU A 415 -15.73 0.37 6.91
C LEU A 415 -16.48 1.08 5.78
N ILE A 416 -15.78 1.88 4.96
CA ILE A 416 -16.44 2.59 3.85
C ILE A 416 -16.95 1.59 2.81
N PHE A 417 -16.16 0.58 2.44
CA PHE A 417 -16.60 -0.44 1.50
C PHE A 417 -17.82 -1.22 2.03
N GLY A 418 -17.81 -1.57 3.32
CA GLY A 418 -18.91 -2.25 4.00
C GLY A 418 -20.18 -1.40 4.08
N ILE A 419 -20.06 -0.11 4.41
CA ILE A 419 -21.19 0.84 4.41
C ILE A 419 -21.77 0.97 3.00
N CYS A 420 -20.93 1.12 1.96
CA CYS A 420 -21.42 1.17 0.58
C CYS A 420 -22.16 -0.11 0.17
N LEU A 421 -21.65 -1.28 0.57
CA LEU A 421 -22.31 -2.56 0.31
C LEU A 421 -23.64 -2.68 1.06
N PHE A 422 -23.69 -2.27 2.33
CA PHE A 422 -24.89 -2.25 3.13
C PHE A 422 -25.94 -1.30 2.56
N MET A 423 -25.54 -0.08 2.21
CA MET A 423 -26.40 0.92 1.56
C MET A 423 -26.90 0.43 0.19
N ALA A 424 -26.07 -0.25 -0.60
CA ALA A 424 -26.50 -0.85 -1.86
C ALA A 424 -27.60 -1.90 -1.66
N LYS A 425 -27.48 -2.74 -0.61
CA LYS A 425 -28.51 -3.73 -0.24
C LYS A 425 -29.79 -3.06 0.27
N LEU A 426 -29.67 -2.03 1.09
CA LEU A 426 -30.81 -1.26 1.61
C LEU A 426 -31.57 -0.55 0.49
N LEU A 427 -30.86 0.12 -0.42
CA LEU A 427 -31.45 0.76 -1.59
C LEU A 427 -32.12 -0.25 -2.51
N PHE A 428 -31.51 -1.42 -2.71
CA PHE A 428 -32.13 -2.50 -3.49
C PHE A 428 -33.45 -2.96 -2.85
N LEU A 429 -33.47 -3.16 -1.53
CA LEU A 429 -34.69 -3.52 -0.79
C LEU A 429 -35.78 -2.43 -0.93
N LEU A 430 -35.41 -1.15 -0.80
CA LEU A 430 -36.33 -0.03 -1.00
C LEU A 430 -36.90 0.01 -2.42
N PHE A 431 -36.07 -0.23 -3.45
CA PHE A 431 -36.53 -0.28 -4.83
C PHE A 431 -37.44 -1.48 -5.14
N GLN A 432 -37.24 -2.61 -4.45
CA GLN A 432 -38.17 -3.74 -4.50
C GLN A 432 -39.50 -3.40 -3.85
N LEU A 433 -39.49 -2.79 -2.66
CA LEU A 433 -40.70 -2.35 -1.95
C LEU A 433 -41.48 -1.28 -2.72
N ALA A 434 -40.79 -0.37 -3.41
CA ALA A 434 -41.39 0.67 -4.22
C ALA A 434 -41.90 0.20 -5.60
N ASN A 435 -41.80 -1.10 -5.92
CA ASN A 435 -42.18 -1.68 -7.22
C ASN A 435 -41.50 -1.03 -8.45
N MET A 436 -40.44 -0.25 -8.23
CA MET A 436 -39.68 0.49 -9.26
C MET A 436 -38.76 -0.45 -10.06
N LEU A 437 -38.42 -1.60 -9.49
CA LEU A 437 -37.78 -2.70 -10.21
C LEU A 437 -38.89 -3.58 -10.80
N ARG A 438 -39.49 -3.17 -11.92
CA ARG A 438 -40.36 -4.07 -12.70
C ARG A 438 -39.59 -5.36 -12.96
N LEU A 439 -40.10 -6.42 -12.38
CA LEU A 439 -39.60 -7.76 -12.49
C LEU A 439 -39.45 -8.12 -13.97
N SER A 440 -38.22 -8.35 -14.41
CA SER A 440 -37.96 -9.37 -15.43
C SER A 440 -38.12 -10.74 -14.76
N THR A 441 -39.30 -11.03 -14.22
CA THR A 441 -39.71 -12.39 -13.85
C THR A 441 -40.21 -13.06 -15.10
N ARG A 442 -39.27 -13.58 -15.89
CA ARG A 442 -39.56 -14.63 -16.88
C ARG A 442 -38.71 -15.89 -16.69
N TRP A 443 -38.06 -16.04 -15.53
CA TRP A 443 -37.16 -17.17 -15.25
C TRP A 443 -37.53 -18.00 -14.00
N LEU A 444 -38.76 -17.87 -13.48
CA LEU A 444 -39.29 -18.77 -12.44
C LEU A 444 -40.42 -19.69 -12.93
N GLN A 445 -40.58 -19.82 -14.25
CA GLN A 445 -41.39 -20.85 -14.88
C GLN A 445 -40.60 -21.46 -16.03
N HIS A 446 -39.67 -22.36 -15.70
CA HIS A 446 -39.35 -23.62 -16.39
C HIS A 446 -38.08 -24.24 -15.80
#